data_AF-A0A6S6TM90-F1
#
_entry.id   AF-A0A6S6TM90-F1
#
_cell.length_a   1.000
_cell.length_b   1.000
_cell.length_c   1.000
_cell.angle_alpha   90.00
_cell.angle_beta   90.00
_cell.angle_gamma   90.00
#
_symmetry.space_group_name_H-M   'P 1'
#
loop_
_entity.id
_entity.type
_entity.pdbx_description
1 polymer ?
#
loop_
_entity_poly.entity_id
_entity_poly.type
_entity_poly.pdbx_seq_one_letter_code
_entity_poly.pdbx_strand_id
1 'polypeptide(L)'
;MCIPQYYKYLFLAIIIGTLVILAVFYDRLFYFVPIFVFAIVWSRVRCSKCSEPLLKDKNGWYIFTMRSTCRHCGHDTLLCDEK
;
A
#
# COMPACT_ATOMS: atom_id res chain seq x y z
N MET A 1 -20.53 3.54 2.86
CA MET A 1 -19.71 2.31 2.97
C MET A 1 -18.24 2.72 3.09
N CYS A 2 -17.66 2.60 4.27
CA CYS A 2 -16.23 2.86 4.45
C CYS A 2 -15.41 1.66 3.98
N ILE A 3 -14.39 1.90 3.15
CA ILE A 3 -13.44 0.87 2.71
C ILE A 3 -12.21 0.99 3.60
N PRO A 4 -11.87 -0.03 4.42
CA PRO A 4 -10.71 0.03 5.29
C PRO A 4 -9.43 0.27 4.50
N GLN A 5 -8.56 1.12 5.05
CA GLN A 5 -7.31 1.51 4.39
C GLN A 5 -6.39 0.30 4.18
N TYR A 6 -6.46 -0.69 5.07
CA TYR A 6 -5.74 -1.95 4.91
C TYR A 6 -6.11 -2.70 3.62
N TYR A 7 -7.40 -2.78 3.29
CA TYR A 7 -7.84 -3.46 2.06
C TYR A 7 -7.36 -2.73 0.81
N LYS A 8 -7.39 -1.38 0.82
CA LYS A 8 -6.84 -0.59 -0.30
C LYS A 8 -5.35 -0.84 -0.49
N TYR A 9 -4.61 -0.86 0.62
CA TYR A 9 -3.18 -1.14 0.63
C TYR A 9 -2.88 -2.56 0.11
N LEU A 10 -3.62 -3.57 0.56
CA LEU A 10 -3.41 -4.96 0.19
C LEU A 10 -3.79 -5.21 -1.29
N PHE A 11 -4.89 -4.63 -1.75
CA PHE A 11 -5.32 -4.71 -3.14
C PHE A 11 -4.27 -4.12 -4.10
N LEU A 12 -3.73 -2.94 -3.76
CA LEU A 12 -2.65 -2.32 -4.54
C LEU A 12 -1.36 -3.16 -4.51
N ALA A 13 -1.02 -3.76 -3.37
CA ALA A 13 0.13 -4.65 -3.26
C ALA A 13 0.01 -5.87 -4.18
N ILE A 14 -1.18 -6.48 -4.25
CA ILE A 14 -1.46 -7.60 -5.16
C ILE A 14 -1.32 -7.16 -6.62
N ILE A 15 -1.93 -6.04 -7.02
CA ILE A 15 -1.83 -5.53 -8.40
C ILE A 15 -0.38 -5.30 -8.79
N ILE A 16 0.40 -4.60 -7.95
CA ILE A 16 1.80 -4.33 -8.23
C ILE A 16 2.58 -5.64 -8.33
N GLY A 17 2.38 -6.58 -7.40
CA GLY A 17 3.01 -7.89 -7.42
C GLY A 17 2.72 -8.67 -8.70
N THR A 18 1.45 -8.72 -9.13
CA THR A 18 1.06 -9.38 -10.38
C THR A 18 1.69 -8.71 -11.60
N LEU A 19 1.71 -7.37 -11.65
CA LEU A 19 2.34 -6.64 -12.76
C LEU A 19 3.85 -6.88 -12.81
N VAL A 20 4.53 -6.92 -11.67
CA VAL A 20 5.97 -7.25 -11.60
C VAL A 20 6.24 -8.65 -12.11
N ILE A 21 5.42 -9.64 -11.70
CA ILE A 21 5.54 -11.01 -12.21
C ILE A 21 5.35 -11.02 -13.73
N LEU A 22 4.29 -10.41 -14.26
CA LEU A 22 4.07 -10.35 -15.70
C LEU A 22 5.21 -9.63 -16.43
N ALA A 23 5.75 -8.55 -15.87
CA ALA A 23 6.88 -7.82 -16.46
C ALA A 23 8.12 -8.72 -16.61
N VAL A 24 8.43 -9.51 -15.57
CA VAL A 24 9.59 -10.40 -15.54
C VAL A 24 9.40 -11.59 -16.48
N PHE A 25 8.23 -12.24 -16.48
CA PHE A 25 8.00 -13.43 -17.29
C PHE A 25 7.85 -13.15 -18.79
N TYR A 26 7.30 -11.99 -19.15
CA TYR A 26 7.09 -11.61 -20.55
C TYR A 26 8.19 -10.71 -21.11
N ASP A 27 9.20 -10.35 -20.31
CA ASP A 27 10.34 -9.47 -20.63
C ASP A 27 9.91 -8.18 -21.37
N ARG A 28 8.78 -7.63 -20.92
CA ARG A 28 8.10 -6.49 -21.56
C ARG A 28 8.27 -5.25 -20.70
N LEU A 29 9.21 -4.39 -21.13
CA LEU A 29 9.47 -3.09 -20.52
C LEU A 29 8.23 -2.19 -20.38
N PHE A 30 7.20 -2.41 -21.21
CA PHE A 30 5.93 -1.68 -21.14
C PHE A 30 5.24 -1.78 -19.78
N TYR A 31 5.38 -2.90 -19.06
CA TYR A 31 4.74 -3.09 -17.76
C TYR A 31 5.39 -2.26 -16.64
N PHE A 32 6.61 -1.73 -16.82
CA PHE A 32 7.24 -0.88 -15.82
C PHE A 32 6.47 0.42 -15.58
N VAL A 33 5.90 1.03 -16.63
CA VAL A 33 5.14 2.27 -16.51
C VAL A 33 3.95 2.13 -15.54
N PRO A 34 3.01 1.17 -15.73
CA PRO A 34 1.93 0.98 -14.77
C PRO A 34 2.45 0.54 -13.39
N ILE A 35 3.51 -0.28 -13.30
CA ILE A 35 4.12 -0.66 -12.01
C ILE A 35 4.53 0.59 -11.21
N PHE A 36 5.26 1.53 -11.84
CA PHE A 36 5.68 2.76 -11.17
C PHE A 36 4.49 3.62 -10.72
N VAL A 37 3.48 3.78 -11.58
CA VAL A 37 2.28 4.55 -11.24
C VAL A 37 1.57 3.93 -10.04
N PHE A 38 1.31 2.62 -10.06
CA PHE A 38 0.65 1.94 -8.95
C PHE A 38 1.51 1.95 -7.69
N ALA A 39 2.84 1.80 -7.79
CA ALA A 39 3.75 1.89 -6.66
C ALA A 39 3.72 3.27 -5.99
N ILE A 40 3.64 4.35 -6.77
CA ILE A 40 3.49 5.71 -6.23
C ILE A 40 2.15 5.83 -5.50
N VAL A 41 1.05 5.39 -6.11
CA VAL A 41 -0.28 5.43 -5.47
C VAL A 41 -0.29 4.62 -4.17
N TRP A 42 0.33 3.45 -4.19
CA TRP A 42 0.46 2.57 -3.04
C TRP A 42 1.27 3.20 -1.90
N SER A 43 2.36 3.91 -2.22
CA SER A 43 3.14 4.69 -1.24
C SER A 43 2.34 5.81 -0.56
N ARG A 44 1.21 6.22 -1.15
CA ARG A 44 0.35 7.30 -0.65
C ARG A 44 -0.87 6.79 0.11
N VAL A 45 -1.03 5.49 0.32
CA VAL A 45 -2.12 4.99 1.18
C VAL A 45 -1.85 5.40 2.62
N ARG A 46 -2.73 6.25 3.17
CA ARG A 46 -2.58 6.88 4.49
C ARG A 46 -3.46 6.18 5.53
N CYS A 47 -2.99 6.15 6.77
CA CYS A 47 -3.79 5.76 7.92
C CYS A 47 -4.92 6.77 8.17
N SER A 48 -6.12 6.29 8.50
CA SER A 48 -7.30 7.13 8.83
C SER A 48 -7.05 8.05 10.02
N LYS A 49 -6.30 7.57 11.02
CA LYS A 49 -6.12 8.26 12.30
C LYS A 49 -4.97 9.26 12.32
N CYS A 50 -3.78 8.87 11.87
CA CYS A 50 -2.59 9.73 11.90
C CYS A 50 -2.26 10.37 10.55
N SER A 51 -2.97 10.03 9.47
CA SER A 51 -2.73 10.50 8.10
C SER A 51 -1.33 10.21 7.52
N GLU A 52 -0.49 9.47 8.24
CA GLU A 52 0.81 9.03 7.78
C GLU A 52 0.68 7.82 6.83
N PRO A 53 1.60 7.67 5.86
CA PRO A 53 1.59 6.54 4.94
C PRO A 53 1.73 5.21 5.68
N LEU A 54 0.94 4.20 5.29
CA LEU A 54 1.00 2.86 5.91
C LEU A 54 2.35 2.16 5.70
N LEU A 55 3.03 2.47 4.60
CA LEU A 55 4.37 1.98 4.32
C LEU A 55 5.44 2.64 5.19
N LYS A 56 5.16 3.79 5.78
CA LYS A 56 6.17 4.56 6.50
C LYS A 56 6.20 4.13 7.96
N ASP A 57 7.38 3.76 8.44
CA ASP A 57 7.62 3.45 9.84
C ASP A 57 7.84 4.73 10.67
N LYS A 58 7.86 4.61 12.00
CA LYS A 58 8.12 5.73 12.93
C LYS A 58 9.42 6.47 12.63
N ASN A 59 10.40 5.75 12.08
CA ASN A 59 11.72 6.28 11.72
C ASN A 59 11.78 6.89 10.32
N GLY A 60 10.65 6.96 9.59
CA GLY A 60 10.57 7.53 8.25
C GLY A 60 10.90 6.56 7.11
N TRP A 61 11.27 5.32 7.41
CA TRP A 61 11.60 4.30 6.41
C TRP A 61 10.34 3.71 5.78
N TYR A 62 10.37 3.51 4.46
CA TYR A 62 9.33 2.79 3.73
C TYR A 62 9.57 1.28 3.84
N ILE A 63 8.73 0.60 4.61
CA ILE A 63 8.83 -0.84 4.84
C ILE A 63 7.52 -1.50 4.40
N PHE A 64 7.62 -2.45 3.48
CA PHE A 64 6.49 -3.31 3.15
C PHE A 64 6.10 -4.13 4.37
N THR A 65 4.84 -4.04 4.77
CA THR A 65 4.32 -4.75 5.94
C THR A 65 2.98 -5.38 5.63
N MET A 66 2.79 -6.64 6.04
CA MET A 66 1.50 -7.37 6.02
C MET A 66 0.72 -7.16 7.32
N ARG A 67 1.04 -6.09 8.07
CA ARG A 67 0.47 -5.87 9.40
C ARG A 67 -0.83 -5.10 9.24
N SER A 68 -1.91 -5.57 9.88
CA SER A 68 -3.19 -4.86 9.91
C SER A 68 -3.14 -3.56 10.71
N THR A 69 -2.11 -3.34 11.53
CA THR A 69 -1.95 -2.12 12.33
C THR A 69 -0.94 -1.15 11.71
N CYS A 70 -1.22 0.14 11.83
CA CYS A 70 -0.32 1.21 11.40
C CYS A 70 0.96 1.19 12.26
N ARG A 71 2.14 1.19 11.64
CA ARG A 71 3.42 1.20 12.37
C ARG A 71 3.68 2.51 13.12
N HIS A 72 3.15 3.62 12.63
CA HIS A 72 3.40 4.91 13.24
C HIS A 72 2.59 5.14 14.53
N CYS A 73 1.29 4.84 14.52
CA CYS A 73 0.38 5.12 15.64
C CYS A 73 -0.19 3.86 16.33
N GLY A 74 0.05 2.66 15.78
CA GLY A 74 -0.46 1.40 16.31
C GLY A 74 -1.95 1.15 16.06
N HIS A 75 -2.66 2.06 15.39
CA HIS A 75 -4.09 1.93 15.13
C HIS A 75 -4.41 0.79 14.16
N ASP A 76 -5.51 0.09 14.38
CA ASP A 76 -5.95 -0.99 13.52
C ASP A 76 -6.59 -0.44 12.24
N THR A 77 -5.95 -0.71 11.10
CA THR A 77 -6.33 -0.16 9.79
C THR A 77 -7.39 -0.98 9.08
N LEU A 78 -7.83 -2.09 9.71
CA LEU A 78 -9.04 -2.83 9.37
C LEU A 78 -10.30 -2.11 9.84
N LEU A 79 -10.20 -1.32 10.91
CA LEU A 79 -11.31 -0.52 11.40
C LEU A 79 -11.46 0.71 10.51
N CYS A 80 -12.69 0.92 10.10
CA CYS A 80 -13.10 2.19 9.54
C CYS A 80 -13.44 3.10 10.71
N ASP A 81 -12.55 4.05 11.04
CA ASP A 81 -12.92 5.16 11.92
C ASP A 81 -14.00 5.96 11.18
N GLU A 82 -15.26 5.73 11.55
CA GLU A 82 -16.37 6.61 11.19
C GLU A 82 -16.07 7.98 11.80
N LYS A 83 -15.76 8.94 10.92
CA LYS A 83 -15.75 10.34 11.27
C LYS A 83 -17.11 10.95 10.94
#